data_AF-A0A495W8V5-F1
#
_entry.id   AF-A0A495W8V5-F1
#
_cell.length_a   1.000
_cell.length_b   1.000
_cell.length_c   1.000
_cell.angle_alpha   90.00
_cell.angle_beta   90.00
_cell.angle_gamma   90.00
#
_symmetry.space_group_name_H-M   'P 1'
#
loop_
_entity.id
_entity.type
_entity.pdbx_description
1 polymer ?
#
loop_
_entity_poly.entity_id
_entity_poly.type
_entity_poly.pdbx_seq_one_letter_code
_entity_poly.pdbx_strand_id
1 'polypeptide(L)'
;MEPVEVNAGEYYLRQLRDDDRVDDRAPLVAGGRFTGTGEAGAHIAERRRQWEADETCSWAICEQSSNTAIGEIALSTDGELFCWVAPDQRGNGVATRVTAAVCGFGFGFLDLDRIVVEPPDNAAERVAHKCGFRHVGSRGVWMRLR
;
A
#
# COMPACT_ATOMS: atom_id res chain seq x y z
N MET A 1 16.32 -0.17 -5.06
CA MET A 1 15.60 -0.39 -6.33
C MET A 1 15.02 0.93 -6.81
N GLU A 2 15.02 1.18 -8.12
CA GLU A 2 14.34 2.38 -8.63
C GLU A 2 12.82 2.27 -8.35
N PRO A 3 12.19 3.34 -7.81
CA PRO A 3 10.77 3.28 -7.49
C PRO A 3 9.91 2.94 -8.70
N VAL A 4 9.22 1.80 -8.63
CA VAL A 4 8.34 1.32 -9.70
C VAL A 4 6.96 1.93 -9.53
N GLU A 5 6.33 2.36 -10.62
CA GLU A 5 4.92 2.79 -10.62
C GLU A 5 4.02 1.66 -11.11
N VAL A 6 2.86 1.45 -10.48
CA VAL A 6 1.95 0.32 -10.77
C VAL A 6 0.57 0.85 -11.13
N ASN A 7 0.02 0.39 -12.25
CA ASN A 7 -1.37 0.66 -12.61
C ASN A 7 -2.30 -0.36 -11.92
N ALA A 8 -3.32 0.12 -11.23
CA ALA A 8 -4.30 -0.70 -10.52
C ALA A 8 -5.74 -0.41 -10.99
N GLY A 9 -5.93 -0.28 -12.31
CA GLY A 9 -7.21 0.04 -12.93
C GLY A 9 -7.50 1.54 -12.90
N GLU A 10 -8.45 1.97 -12.06
CA GLU A 10 -8.80 3.40 -11.86
C GLU A 10 -7.81 4.12 -10.94
N TYR A 11 -6.94 3.36 -10.29
CA TYR A 11 -5.93 3.87 -9.36
C TYR A 11 -4.54 3.77 -9.96
N TYR A 12 -3.69 4.71 -9.55
CA TYR A 12 -2.28 4.77 -9.88
C TYR A 12 -1.45 4.67 -8.60
N LEU A 13 -0.46 3.79 -8.60
CA LEU A 13 0.45 3.60 -7.48
C LEU A 13 1.80 4.19 -7.85
N ARG A 14 2.28 5.13 -7.04
CA ARG A 14 3.59 5.77 -7.20
C ARG A 14 4.27 5.94 -5.86
N GLN A 15 5.57 6.19 -5.87
CA GLN A 15 6.29 6.54 -4.64
C GLN A 15 5.61 7.72 -3.93
N LEU A 16 5.62 7.69 -2.58
CA LEU A 16 5.20 8.85 -1.78
C LEU A 16 6.18 10.01 -1.98
N ARG A 17 5.66 11.24 -2.06
CA ARG A 17 6.44 12.46 -2.34
C ARG A 17 6.03 13.61 -1.41
N ASP A 18 7.00 14.48 -1.13
CA ASP A 18 6.87 15.69 -0.32
C ASP A 18 7.70 16.84 -0.90
N ASP A 19 7.70 16.96 -2.23
CA ASP A 19 8.47 17.94 -3.00
C ASP A 19 7.59 19.06 -3.61
N ASP A 20 8.21 20.03 -4.28
CA ASP A 20 7.53 21.20 -4.85
C ASP A 20 6.50 20.85 -5.95
N ARG A 21 6.55 19.65 -6.52
CA ARG A 21 5.63 19.20 -7.58
C ARG A 21 4.47 18.40 -7.01
N VAL A 22 4.75 17.54 -6.03
CA VAL A 22 3.77 16.64 -5.40
C VAL A 22 4.05 16.55 -3.90
N ASP A 23 3.04 16.89 -3.11
CA ASP A 23 3.09 16.82 -1.66
C ASP A 23 1.93 15.96 -1.11
N ASP A 24 2.24 14.71 -0.76
CA ASP A 24 1.28 13.75 -0.20
C ASP A 24 1.00 13.98 1.29
N ARG A 25 1.76 14.85 1.97
CA ARG A 25 1.61 15.06 3.42
C ARG A 25 0.24 15.61 3.75
N ALA A 26 -0.22 16.63 3.03
CA ALA A 26 -1.52 17.26 3.29
C ALA A 26 -2.69 16.30 3.02
N PRO A 27 -2.77 15.59 1.87
CA PRO A 27 -3.80 14.56 1.65
C PRO A 27 -3.81 13.44 2.69
N LEU A 28 -2.64 12.91 3.09
CA LEU A 28 -2.57 11.82 4.07
C LEU A 28 -2.97 12.28 5.47
N VAL A 29 -2.67 13.52 5.85
CA VAL A 29 -3.16 14.12 7.10
C VAL A 29 -4.68 14.35 7.03
N ALA A 30 -5.19 14.89 5.92
CA ALA A 30 -6.63 15.11 5.74
C ALA A 30 -7.42 13.79 5.78
N GLY A 31 -6.88 12.71 5.23
CA GLY A 31 -7.44 11.37 5.31
C GLY A 31 -7.26 10.68 6.67
N GLY A 32 -6.55 11.30 7.62
CA GLY A 32 -6.38 10.80 8.97
C GLY A 32 -5.34 9.69 9.13
N ARG A 33 -4.39 9.53 8.18
CA ARG A 33 -3.26 8.59 8.33
C ARG A 33 -2.26 9.07 9.38
N PHE A 34 -2.07 10.38 9.43
CA PHE A 34 -1.12 11.09 10.30
C PHE A 34 -1.81 12.28 10.95
N THR A 35 -1.28 12.70 12.09
CA THR A 35 -1.85 13.82 12.85
C THR A 35 -1.34 15.18 12.38
N GLY A 36 -0.23 15.21 11.64
CA GLY A 36 0.36 16.44 11.10
C GLY A 36 1.38 16.19 10.00
N THR A 37 1.68 17.23 9.23
CA THR A 37 2.56 17.14 8.05
C THR A 37 4.01 16.82 8.40
N GLY A 38 4.48 17.14 9.61
CA GLY A 38 5.81 16.75 10.09
C GLY A 38 5.95 15.24 10.26
N GLU A 39 4.95 14.59 10.87
CA GLU A 39 4.88 13.13 11.01
C GLU A 39 4.79 12.45 9.63
N ALA A 40 3.91 12.98 8.77
CA ALA A 40 3.78 12.49 7.40
C ALA A 40 5.10 12.62 6.61
N GLY A 41 5.81 13.76 6.72
CA GLY A 41 7.10 13.96 6.07
C GLY A 41 8.18 13.00 6.58
N ALA A 42 8.25 12.76 7.89
CA ALA A 42 9.17 11.78 8.46
C ALA A 42 8.91 10.36 7.94
N HIS A 43 7.63 9.98 7.83
CA HIS A 43 7.23 8.70 7.22
C HIS A 43 7.60 8.62 5.74
N ILE A 44 7.33 9.66 4.94
CA ILE A 44 7.70 9.70 3.51
C ILE A 44 9.22 9.59 3.33
N ALA A 45 10.00 10.26 4.18
CA ALA A 45 11.46 10.15 4.16
C ALA A 45 11.94 8.73 4.51
N GLU A 46 11.30 8.05 5.45
CA GLU A 46 11.58 6.65 5.77
C GLU A 46 11.25 5.72 4.60
N ARG A 47 10.07 5.88 3.99
CA ARG A 47 9.64 5.12 2.82
C ARG A 47 10.62 5.29 1.66
N ARG A 48 11.15 6.50 1.44
CA ARG A 48 12.20 6.77 0.45
C ARG A 48 13.49 5.99 0.75
N ARG A 49 13.95 5.99 2.00
CA ARG A 49 15.12 5.19 2.42
C ARG A 49 14.92 3.69 2.19
N GLN A 50 13.73 3.17 2.51
CA GLN A 50 13.40 1.74 2.33
C GLN A 50 13.40 1.31 0.85
N TRP A 51 13.04 2.21 -0.07
CA TRP A 51 13.20 1.99 -1.51
C TRP A 51 14.67 1.93 -1.93
N GLU A 52 15.50 2.85 -1.42
CA GLU A 52 16.94 2.90 -1.70
C GLU A 52 17.68 1.68 -1.15
N ALA A 53 17.23 1.17 0.00
CA ALA A 53 17.81 0.02 0.71
C ALA A 53 17.29 -1.35 0.25
N ASP A 54 16.35 -1.40 -0.70
CA ASP A 54 15.71 -2.67 -1.13
C ASP A 54 15.01 -3.43 0.00
N GLU A 55 14.41 -2.70 0.94
CA GLU A 55 13.75 -3.28 2.12
C GLU A 55 12.23 -3.35 1.94
N THR A 56 11.64 -2.28 1.41
CA THR A 56 10.18 -2.19 1.25
C THR A 56 9.81 -1.30 0.09
N CYS A 57 8.99 -1.84 -0.80
CA CYS A 57 8.35 -1.08 -1.86
C CYS A 57 7.06 -0.48 -1.30
N SER A 58 6.96 0.85 -1.28
CA SER A 58 5.75 1.55 -0.78
C SER A 58 5.24 2.57 -1.78
N TRP A 59 3.92 2.62 -1.91
CA TRP A 59 3.22 3.48 -2.86
C TRP A 59 2.14 4.31 -2.18
N ALA A 60 2.07 5.59 -2.55
CA ALA A 60 0.84 6.36 -2.48
C ALA A 60 -0.18 5.75 -3.44
N ILE A 61 -1.41 5.55 -2.96
CA ILE A 61 -2.55 5.18 -3.80
C ILE A 61 -3.18 6.47 -4.29
N CYS A 62 -3.13 6.71 -5.60
CA CYS A 62 -3.66 7.93 -6.21
C CYS A 62 -4.86 7.62 -7.09
N GLU A 63 -5.87 8.48 -7.06
CA GLU A 63 -6.92 8.50 -8.07
C GLU A 63 -6.36 9.11 -9.37
N GLN A 64 -6.59 8.47 -10.52
CA GLN A 64 -5.98 8.90 -11.79
C GLN A 64 -6.37 10.31 -12.24
N SER A 65 -7.59 10.73 -11.94
CA SER A 65 -8.13 12.03 -12.37
C SER A 65 -7.51 13.22 -11.60
N SER A 66 -7.27 13.03 -10.31
CA SER A 66 -6.83 14.10 -9.40
C SER A 66 -5.35 14.00 -9.01
N ASN A 67 -4.74 12.82 -9.16
CA ASN A 67 -3.40 12.47 -8.68
C ASN A 67 -3.20 12.69 -7.16
N THR A 68 -4.29 12.87 -6.42
CA THR A 68 -4.31 13.03 -4.97
C THR A 68 -4.09 11.69 -4.29
N ALA A 69 -3.20 11.63 -3.29
CA ALA A 69 -3.03 10.44 -2.47
C ALA A 69 -4.26 10.21 -1.57
N ILE A 70 -4.90 9.06 -1.75
CA ILE A 70 -6.09 8.60 -1.01
C ILE A 70 -5.79 7.40 -0.10
N GLY A 71 -4.53 6.96 -0.06
CA GLY A 71 -4.10 5.82 0.72
C GLY A 71 -2.62 5.50 0.54
N GLU A 72 -2.19 4.44 1.19
CA GLU A 72 -0.85 3.89 1.09
C GLU A 72 -0.92 2.36 1.04
N ILE A 73 -0.13 1.74 0.17
CA ILE A 73 0.11 0.31 0.17
C ILE A 73 1.62 0.06 0.16
N ALA A 74 2.09 -0.93 0.91
CA ALA A 74 3.49 -1.30 0.95
C ALA A 74 3.65 -2.83 0.94
N LEU A 75 4.76 -3.28 0.37
CA LEU A 75 5.17 -4.68 0.32
C LEU A 75 6.67 -4.75 0.63
N SER A 76 7.03 -5.40 1.72
CA SER A 76 8.43 -5.67 2.07
C SER A 76 9.01 -6.80 1.21
N THR A 77 10.35 -6.87 1.15
CA THR A 77 11.04 -7.91 0.37
C THR A 77 10.97 -9.31 0.97
N ASP A 78 10.51 -9.45 2.21
CA ASP A 78 10.16 -10.74 2.83
C ASP A 78 8.66 -11.09 2.70
N GLY A 79 7.88 -10.21 2.07
CA GLY A 79 6.49 -10.46 1.66
C GLY A 79 5.42 -9.97 2.63
N GLU A 80 5.72 -9.07 3.56
CA GLU A 80 4.71 -8.44 4.41
C GLU A 80 3.98 -7.31 3.66
N LEU A 81 2.65 -7.40 3.61
CA LEU A 81 1.79 -6.42 2.95
C LEU A 81 1.08 -5.54 3.98
N PHE A 82 1.18 -4.23 3.78
CA PHE A 82 0.42 -3.22 4.50
C PHE A 82 -0.49 -2.48 3.52
N CYS A 83 -1.74 -2.21 3.90
CA CYS A 83 -2.63 -1.36 3.11
C CYS A 83 -3.49 -0.49 4.03
N TRP A 84 -3.47 0.81 3.78
CA TRP A 84 -4.36 1.78 4.41
C TRP A 84 -5.04 2.64 3.34
N VAL A 85 -6.34 2.85 3.51
CA VAL A 85 -7.16 3.71 2.64
C VAL A 85 -7.91 4.71 3.53
N ALA A 86 -7.93 5.97 3.10
CA ALA A 86 -8.64 7.04 3.78
C ALA A 86 -10.11 6.65 4.04
N PRO A 87 -10.68 6.95 5.22
CA PRO A 87 -12.02 6.48 5.62
C PRO A 87 -13.14 6.79 4.62
N ASP A 88 -13.12 7.99 4.04
CA ASP A 88 -14.08 8.48 3.03
C ASP A 88 -13.98 7.77 1.68
N GLN A 89 -12.87 7.07 1.43
CA GLN A 89 -12.61 6.33 0.19
C GLN A 89 -12.90 4.81 0.33
N ARG A 90 -13.28 4.36 1.54
CA ARG A 90 -13.62 2.96 1.80
C ARG A 90 -14.98 2.61 1.20
N GLY A 91 -15.20 1.31 0.94
CA GLY A 91 -16.41 0.82 0.29
C GLY A 91 -16.39 0.88 -1.24
N ASN A 92 -15.49 1.66 -1.84
CA ASN A 92 -15.37 1.80 -3.30
C ASN A 92 -14.48 0.72 -3.96
N GLY A 93 -14.00 -0.25 -3.18
CA GLY A 93 -13.15 -1.35 -3.66
C GLY A 93 -11.69 -0.96 -3.94
N VAL A 94 -11.22 0.19 -3.44
CA VAL A 94 -9.83 0.67 -3.56
C VAL A 94 -8.85 -0.41 -3.09
N ALA A 95 -8.95 -0.82 -1.82
CA ALA A 95 -8.04 -1.77 -1.18
C ALA A 95 -7.96 -3.11 -1.95
N THR A 96 -9.09 -3.65 -2.42
CA THR A 96 -9.10 -4.89 -3.23
C THR A 96 -8.30 -4.74 -4.52
N ARG A 97 -8.47 -3.64 -5.26
CA ARG A 97 -7.79 -3.43 -6.55
C ARG A 97 -6.28 -3.25 -6.36
N VAL A 98 -5.88 -2.41 -5.40
CA VAL A 98 -4.45 -2.14 -5.15
C VAL A 98 -3.75 -3.35 -4.55
N THR A 99 -4.38 -4.09 -3.63
CA THR A 99 -3.80 -5.31 -3.07
C THR A 99 -3.63 -6.39 -4.14
N ALA A 100 -4.60 -6.55 -5.04
CA ALA A 100 -4.46 -7.50 -6.14
C ALA A 100 -3.29 -7.12 -7.09
N ALA A 101 -3.15 -5.83 -7.43
CA ALA A 101 -2.07 -5.33 -8.27
C ALA A 101 -0.69 -5.52 -7.59
N VAL A 102 -0.56 -5.16 -6.32
CA VAL A 102 0.68 -5.32 -5.55
C VAL A 102 1.04 -6.79 -5.32
N CYS A 103 0.07 -7.69 -5.16
CA CYS A 103 0.36 -9.12 -5.17
C CYS A 103 0.93 -9.58 -6.52
N GLY A 104 0.37 -9.09 -7.63
CA GLY A 104 0.92 -9.37 -8.97
C GLY A 104 2.35 -8.87 -9.13
N PHE A 105 2.65 -7.67 -8.62
CA PHE A 105 4.01 -7.14 -8.57
C PHE A 105 4.94 -7.99 -7.69
N GLY A 106 4.51 -8.38 -6.48
CA GLY A 106 5.32 -9.18 -5.56
C GLY A 106 5.68 -10.56 -6.13
N PHE A 107 4.72 -11.27 -6.72
CA PHE A 107 4.97 -12.58 -7.32
C PHE A 107 5.66 -12.53 -8.68
N GLY A 108 5.42 -11.47 -9.45
CA GLY A 108 5.93 -11.34 -10.82
C GLY A 108 7.31 -10.69 -10.89
N PHE A 109 7.49 -9.57 -10.19
CA PHE A 109 8.69 -8.74 -10.28
C PHE A 109 9.66 -8.98 -9.12
N LEU A 110 9.17 -9.06 -7.89
CA LEU A 110 10.02 -9.37 -6.72
C LEU A 110 10.32 -10.87 -6.55
N ASP A 111 9.70 -11.72 -7.37
CA ASP A 111 9.83 -13.19 -7.35
C ASP A 111 9.58 -13.81 -5.96
N LEU A 112 8.66 -13.23 -5.18
CA LEU A 112 8.31 -13.78 -3.87
C LEU A 112 7.56 -15.10 -4.02
N ASP A 113 7.79 -16.05 -3.10
CA ASP A 113 7.02 -17.29 -3.03
C ASP A 113 5.71 -17.13 -2.23
N ARG A 114 5.68 -16.14 -1.33
CA ARG A 114 4.56 -15.87 -0.43
C ARG A 114 4.41 -14.38 -0.13
N ILE A 115 3.18 -13.98 0.14
CA ILE A 115 2.84 -12.68 0.70
C ILE A 115 1.95 -12.92 1.92
N VAL A 116 2.20 -12.19 3.00
CA VAL A 116 1.45 -12.25 4.26
C VAL A 116 0.85 -10.89 4.59
N VAL A 117 -0.28 -10.91 5.28
CA VAL A 117 -0.95 -9.71 5.81
C VAL A 117 -1.61 -10.06 7.14
N GLU A 118 -1.64 -9.11 8.06
CA GLU A 118 -2.43 -9.18 9.29
C GLU A 118 -3.59 -8.17 9.18
N PRO A 119 -4.78 -8.60 8.73
CA PRO A 119 -5.90 -7.69 8.57
C PRO A 119 -6.35 -7.13 9.93
N PRO A 120 -6.47 -5.80 10.09
CA PRO A 120 -6.84 -5.21 11.38
C PRO A 120 -8.32 -5.35 11.74
N ASP A 121 -9.19 -5.67 10.76
CA ASP A 121 -10.63 -5.78 10.94
C ASP A 121 -11.28 -6.70 9.90
N ASN A 122 -12.57 -6.99 10.11
CA ASN A 122 -13.37 -7.83 9.20
C ASN A 122 -13.46 -7.26 7.77
N ALA A 123 -13.29 -5.95 7.58
CA ALA A 123 -13.31 -5.36 6.23
C ALA A 123 -12.02 -5.68 5.48
N ALA A 124 -10.88 -5.57 6.15
CA ALA A 124 -9.58 -5.98 5.63
C ALA A 124 -9.50 -7.50 5.41
N GLU A 125 -10.11 -8.33 6.27
CA GLU A 125 -10.21 -9.78 6.02
C GLU A 125 -10.98 -10.09 4.73
N ARG A 126 -12.10 -9.39 4.48
CA ARG A 126 -12.84 -9.54 3.21
C ARG A 126 -12.01 -9.13 2.00
N VAL A 127 -11.17 -8.11 2.13
CA VAL A 127 -10.22 -7.70 1.09
C VAL A 127 -9.18 -8.80 0.86
N ALA A 128 -8.56 -9.30 1.93
CA ALA A 128 -7.57 -10.37 1.88
C ALA A 128 -8.15 -11.63 1.19
N HIS A 129 -9.33 -12.07 1.62
CA HIS A 129 -10.03 -13.21 1.02
C HIS A 129 -10.32 -12.99 -0.48
N LYS A 130 -10.84 -11.82 -0.87
CA LYS A 130 -11.06 -11.47 -2.28
C LYS A 130 -9.78 -11.45 -3.11
N CYS A 131 -8.64 -11.14 -2.49
CA CYS A 131 -7.33 -11.13 -3.12
C CYS A 131 -6.63 -12.50 -3.08
N GLY A 132 -7.31 -13.57 -2.67
CA GLY A 132 -6.78 -14.94 -2.69
C GLY A 132 -5.95 -15.35 -1.48
N PHE A 133 -5.89 -14.50 -0.44
CA PHE A 133 -5.25 -14.88 0.82
C PHE A 133 -6.12 -15.86 1.59
N ARG A 134 -5.48 -16.71 2.38
CA ARG A 134 -6.13 -17.64 3.31
C ARG A 134 -5.60 -17.43 4.71
N HIS A 135 -6.47 -17.51 5.71
CA HIS A 135 -6.06 -17.47 7.11
C HIS A 135 -5.14 -18.65 7.44
N VAL A 136 -4.02 -18.39 8.12
CA VAL A 136 -3.02 -19.41 8.50
C VAL A 136 -2.77 -19.33 10.01
N GLY A 137 -2.89 -20.49 10.68
CA GLY A 137 -2.63 -20.59 12.11
C GLY A 137 -3.69 -19.88 12.95
N SER A 138 -3.31 -19.44 14.15
CA SER A 138 -4.20 -18.84 15.15
C SER A 138 -3.93 -17.36 15.44
N ARG A 139 -2.95 -16.74 14.75
CA ARG A 139 -2.46 -15.39 15.06
C ARG A 139 -3.04 -14.28 14.18
N GLY A 140 -4.13 -14.53 13.44
CA GLY A 140 -4.73 -13.52 12.56
C GLY A 140 -3.92 -13.22 11.29
N VAL A 141 -2.89 -14.02 11.01
CA VAL A 141 -2.07 -13.91 9.80
C VAL A 141 -2.81 -14.57 8.63
N TRP A 142 -2.85 -13.87 7.50
CA TRP A 142 -3.36 -14.37 6.24
C TRP A 142 -2.21 -14.46 5.24
N MET A 143 -2.16 -15.55 4.48
CA MET A 143 -1.09 -15.83 3.53
C MET A 143 -1.66 -16.11 2.14
N ARG A 144 -0.96 -15.63 1.13
CA ARG A 144 -1.12 -16.02 -0.26
C ARG A 144 0.20 -16.58 -0.78
N LEU A 145 0.14 -17.73 -1.43
CA LEU A 145 1.26 -18.31 -2.17
C LEU A 145 1.15 -17.91 -3.64
N ARG A 146 2.28 -17.96 -4.36
CA ARG A 146 2.38 -17.68 -5.78
C ARG A 146 1.40 -18.49 -6.64
#